data_AF-A0A7L0W3X0-F1
#
_entry.id   AF-A0A7L0W3X0-F1
#
_cell.length_a   1.000
_cell.length_b   1.000
_cell.length_c   1.000
_cell.angle_alpha   90.00
_cell.angle_beta   90.00
_cell.angle_gamma   90.00
#
_symmetry.space_group_name_H-M   'P 1'
#
loop_
_entity.id
_entity.type
_entity.pdbx_description
1 polymer ?
#
loop_
_entity_poly.entity_id
_entity_poly.type
_entity_poly.pdbx_seq_one_letter_code
_entity_poly.pdbx_strand_id
1 'polypeptide(L)' 'GDIAVFIKPLKVPKGDQSHITTDVLLALDGTDKPEELHYVITSPPQYGQIEYVSYPGIPITSFSQMDVARQIVCYVHN' A
#
# COMPACT_ATOMS: atom_id res chain seq x y z
N GLY A 1 -2.40 21.33 5.11
CA GLY A 1 -1.67 20.68 6.20
C GLY A 1 -0.43 20.05 5.62
N ASP A 2 0.65 19.97 6.40
CA ASP A 2 1.84 19.24 5.99
C ASP A 2 1.55 17.75 6.08
N ILE A 3 1.88 16.99 5.02
CA ILE A 3 1.80 15.53 5.03
C ILE A 3 3.21 15.00 5.26
N ALA A 4 3.40 14.24 6.34
CA ALA A 4 4.60 13.47 6.58
C ALA A 4 4.43 12.07 5.99
N VAL A 5 5.43 11.58 5.26
CA VAL A 5 5.43 10.23 4.66
C VAL A 5 6.68 9.47 5.09
N PHE A 6 6.48 8.26 5.61
CA PHE A 6 7.51 7.32 6.01
C PHE A 6 7.45 6.10 5.11
N ILE A 7 8.57 5.77 4.47
CA ILE A 7 8.66 4.67 3.50
C ILE A 7 9.87 3.79 3.83
N LYS A 8 9.68 2.48 3.84
CA LYS A 8 10.76 1.49 3.88
C LYS A 8 10.67 0.57 2.64
N PRO A 9 11.80 0.04 2.14
CA PRO A 9 11.77 -0.92 1.05
C PRO A 9 11.01 -2.19 1.45
N LEU A 10 10.04 -2.59 0.63
CA LEU A 10 9.41 -3.91 0.72
C LEU A 10 10.13 -4.87 -0.25
N LYS A 11 10.70 -5.96 0.28
CA LYS A 11 11.34 -6.99 -0.53
C LYS A 11 10.44 -8.22 -0.56
N VAL A 12 10.06 -8.63 -1.77
CA VAL A 12 9.21 -9.80 -1.99
C VAL A 12 9.91 -10.70 -2.99
N PRO A 13 10.15 -12.00 -2.69
CA PRO A 13 10.67 -12.94 -3.66
C PRO A 13 9.72 -13.12 -4.86
N LYS A 14 10.27 -13.49 -6.01
CA LYS A 14 9.46 -13.85 -7.18
C LYS A 14 8.56 -15.04 -6.85
N GLY A 15 7.27 -14.92 -7.15
CA GLY A 15 6.25 -15.93 -6.86
C GLY A 15 5.55 -15.79 -5.51
N ASP A 16 6.01 -14.86 -4.67
CA ASP A 16 5.43 -14.58 -3.36
C ASP A 16 4.61 -13.28 -3.36
N GLN A 17 3.92 -13.04 -2.24
CA GLN A 17 3.26 -11.78 -1.92
C GLN A 17 3.64 -11.29 -0.53
N SER A 18 3.56 -9.98 -0.31
CA SER A 18 3.70 -9.40 1.03
C SER A 18 2.73 -8.26 1.25
N HIS A 19 2.20 -8.17 2.46
CA HIS A 19 1.32 -7.09 2.87
C HIS A 19 2.09 -5.77 2.89
N ILE A 20 1.41 -4.69 2.48
CA ILE A 20 1.88 -3.33 2.71
C ILE A 20 1.39 -2.95 4.10
N THR A 21 2.30 -2.84 5.05
CA THR A 21 2.00 -2.50 6.45
C THR A 21 2.42 -1.07 6.77
N THR A 22 2.01 -0.55 7.94
CA THR A 22 2.43 0.77 8.41
C THR A 22 3.93 0.88 8.69
N ASP A 23 4.63 -0.24 8.84
CA ASP A 23 6.11 -0.23 8.93
C ASP A 23 6.77 0.09 7.59
N VAL A 24 6.09 -0.23 6.49
CA VAL A 24 6.54 -0.04 5.10
C VAL A 24 6.07 1.30 4.55
N LEU A 25 4.82 1.67 4.81
CA LEU A 25 4.19 2.87 4.28
C LEU A 25 3.26 3.51 5.32
N LEU A 26 3.60 4.73 5.74
CA LEU A 26 2.80 5.51 6.68
C LEU A 26 2.76 6.98 6.25
N ALA A 27 1.56 7.53 6.19
CA ALA A 27 1.31 8.95 5.99
C ALA A 27 0.54 9.51 7.19
N LEU A 28 0.91 10.70 7.62
CA LEU A 28 0.30 11.45 8.72
C LEU A 28 0.08 12.89 8.27
N ASP A 29 -1.08 13.46 8.56
CA ASP A 29 -1.43 14.87 8.25
C ASP A 29 -1.84 15.68 9.49
N GLY A 30 -1.73 15.08 10.68
CA GLY A 30 -2.06 15.70 11.97
C GLY A 30 -3.56 15.74 12.27
N THR A 31 -4.42 15.07 11.50
CA THR A 31 -5.88 15.12 11.68
C THR A 31 -6.47 13.92 12.42
N ASP A 32 -5.67 12.90 12.76
CA ASP A 32 -6.10 11.60 13.33
C ASP A 32 -7.15 10.85 12.49
N LYS A 33 -7.28 11.17 11.19
CA LYS A 33 -8.24 10.55 10.26
C LYS A 33 -7.53 9.82 9.10
N PRO A 34 -7.01 8.61 9.32
CA PRO A 34 -6.29 7.87 8.29
C PRO A 34 -7.15 7.51 7.06
N GLU A 35 -8.48 7.47 7.18
CA GLU A 35 -9.39 7.25 6.04
C GLU A 35 -9.44 8.43 5.05
N GLU A 36 -9.06 9.65 5.47
CA GLU A 36 -9.04 10.82 4.58
C GLU A 36 -7.75 10.83 3.72
N LEU A 37 -6.71 10.07 4.10
CA LEU A 37 -5.44 9.96 3.38
C LEU A 37 -5.45 8.83 2.36
N HIS A 38 -5.20 9.19 1.09
CA HIS A 38 -5.22 8.27 -0.04
C HIS A 38 -3.86 8.23 -0.75
N TYR A 39 -3.42 7.02 -1.07
CA TYR A 39 -2.30 6.75 -1.94
C TYR A 39 -2.80 6.53 -3.36
N VAL A 40 -2.10 7.13 -4.32
CA VAL A 40 -2.34 6.92 -5.77
C VAL A 40 -1.07 6.34 -6.38
N ILE A 41 -1.21 5.21 -7.05
CA ILE A 41 -0.11 4.53 -7.74
C ILE A 41 0.07 5.23 -9.10
N THR A 42 1.04 6.12 -9.18
CA THR A 42 1.37 6.86 -10.41
C THR A 42 2.28 6.09 -11.35
N SER A 43 2.97 5.06 -10.84
CA SER A 43 3.84 4.16 -11.59
C SER A 43 3.62 2.73 -11.11
N PRO A 44 2.83 1.93 -11.85
CA PRO A 44 2.57 0.54 -11.47
C PRO A 44 3.86 -0.29 -11.40
N PRO A 45 3.92 -1.32 -10.55
CA PRO A 45 5.07 -2.22 -10.51
C PRO A 45 5.29 -2.94 -11.84
N GLN A 46 6.55 -3.07 -12.27
CA GLN A 46 6.89 -3.75 -13.52
C GLN A 46 6.74 -5.29 -13.45
N TYR A 47 6.96 -5.87 -12.26
CA TYR A 47 7.07 -7.33 -12.06
C TYR A 47 5.97 -7.89 -11.17
N GLY A 48 4.81 -7.24 -11.13
CA GLY A 48 3.78 -7.60 -10.19
C GLY A 48 2.65 -6.59 -10.17
N GLN A 49 1.86 -6.65 -9.11
CA GLN A 49 0.76 -5.72 -8.91
C GLN A 49 0.51 -5.46 -7.43
N ILE A 50 -0.13 -4.34 -7.16
CA ILE A 50 -0.71 -4.06 -5.85
C ILE A 50 -2.18 -4.43 -5.95
N GLU A 51 -2.71 -5.14 -4.96
CA GLU A 51 -4.09 -5.60 -4.91
C GLU A 51 -4.64 -5.63 -3.49
N TYR A 52 -5.97 -5.74 -3.37
CA TYR A 52 -6.60 -6.07 -2.10
C TYR A 52 -6.54 -7.58 -1.86
N VAL A 53 -6.21 -7.99 -0.64
CA VAL A 53 -6.12 -9.41 -0.24
C VAL A 53 -7.44 -10.16 -0.49
N SER A 54 -8.59 -9.48 -0.39
CA SER A 54 -9.91 -10.06 -0.64
C SER A 54 -10.28 -10.20 -2.12
N TYR A 55 -9.52 -9.57 -3.02
CA TYR A 55 -9.76 -9.56 -4.47
C TYR A 55 -8.48 -9.90 -5.24
N PRO A 56 -7.95 -11.13 -5.05
CA PRO A 56 -6.67 -11.51 -5.64
C PRO A 56 -6.73 -11.51 -7.17
N GLY A 57 -5.63 -11.10 -7.80
CA GLY A 57 -5.52 -11.01 -9.25
C GLY A 57 -6.07 -9.72 -9.86
N ILE A 58 -6.65 -8.81 -9.06
CA ILE A 58 -7.23 -7.55 -9.55
C ILE A 58 -6.32 -6.39 -9.11
N PRO A 59 -5.56 -5.77 -10.04
CA PRO A 59 -4.71 -4.65 -9.70
C PRO A 59 -5.53 -3.44 -9.28
N ILE A 60 -5.08 -2.76 -8.23
CA ILE A 60 -5.65 -1.49 -7.77
C ILE A 60 -4.72 -0.32 -8.14
N THR A 61 -5.29 0.87 -8.28
CA THR A 61 -4.56 2.10 -8.59
C THR A 61 -4.53 3.09 -7.42
N SER A 62 -5.32 2.83 -6.37
CA SER A 62 -5.34 3.62 -5.15
C SER A 62 -5.84 2.81 -3.95
N PHE A 63 -5.46 3.25 -2.75
CA PHE A 63 -5.90 2.71 -1.45
C PHE A 63 -5.67 3.77 -0.36
N SER A 64 -6.34 3.63 0.78
CA SER A 64 -6.23 4.58 1.91
C SER A 64 -5.15 4.18 2.92
N GLN A 65 -4.75 5.12 3.80
CA GLN A 65 -3.91 4.80 4.95
C GLN A 65 -4.59 3.81 5.91
N MET A 66 -5.93 3.84 6.01
CA MET A 66 -6.70 2.85 6.77
C MET A 66 -6.55 1.44 6.18
N ASP A 67 -6.49 1.30 4.85
CA ASP A 67 -6.34 -0.02 4.20
C ASP A 67 -4.98 -0.65 4.51
N VAL A 68 -3.93 0.18 4.57
CA VAL A 68 -2.58 -0.22 5.02
C VAL A 68 -2.60 -0.62 6.49
N ALA A 69 -3.26 0.16 7.35
CA ALA A 69 -3.36 -0.12 8.78
C ALA A 69 -4.13 -1.43 9.07
N ARG A 70 -5.15 -1.72 8.25
CA ARG A 70 -5.91 -2.98 8.28
C ARG A 70 -5.19 -4.15 7.61
N GLN A 71 -4.04 -3.89 6.99
CA GLN A 71 -3.23 -4.88 6.27
C GLN A 71 -4.02 -5.62 5.18
N ILE A 72 -4.93 -4.92 4.50
CA ILE A 72 -5.77 -5.51 3.44
C ILE A 72 -5.24 -5.25 2.03
N VAL A 73 -4.08 -4.58 1.91
CA VAL A 73 -3.38 -4.32 0.65
C VAL A 73 -2.07 -5.11 0.62
N CYS A 74 -1.76 -5.77 -0.49
CA CYS A 74 -0.52 -6.48 -0.70
C CYS A 74 0.13 -6.14 -2.05
N TYR A 75 1.44 -6.39 -2.14
CA TYR A 75 2.15 -6.52 -3.40
C TYR A 75 2.33 -8.00 -3.72
N VAL A 76 2.04 -8.39 -4.96
CA VAL A 76 2.24 -9.73 -5.51
C VAL A 76 3.34 -9.66 -6.58
N HIS A 77 4.37 -10.51 -6.48
CA HIS A 77 5.46 -10.58 -7.44
C HIS A 77 5.28 -11.75 -8.42
N ASN A 78 5.15 -11.45 -9.72
CA ASN A 78 5.05 -12.40 -10.82
C ASN A 78 6.41 -12.97 -11.25
#